data_AF-F9ENZ5-F1
#
_entry.id   AF-F9ENZ5-F1
#
_cell.length_a   1.000
_cell.length_b   1.000
_cell.length_c   1.000
_cell.angle_alpha   90.00
_cell.angle_beta   90.00
_cell.angle_gamma   90.00
#
_symmetry.space_group_name_H-M   'P 1'
#
loop_
_entity.id
_entity.type
_entity.pdbx_description
1 polymer ?
#
loop_
_entity_poly.entity_id
_entity_poly.type
_entity_poly.pdbx_seq_one_letter_code
_entity_poly.pdbx_strand_id
1 'polypeptide(L)' 'MDINEIGSKVFEGKIVRKDLVSKIKGGANVPVYVLEYLLGMYCNQTDEDSIEEGMLKVKKYLQKIMFVLMKQKK' A
#
# COMPACT_ATOMS: atom_id res chain seq x y z
N MET A 1 -18.34 -10.04 16.46
CA MET A 1 -16.95 -9.62 16.20
C MET A 1 -16.75 -9.68 14.71
N ASP A 2 -16.35 -8.56 14.11
CA ASP A 2 -16.11 -8.47 12.68
C ASP A 2 -14.87 -9.31 12.33
N ILE A 3 -14.93 -10.09 11.24
CA ILE A 3 -13.83 -11.01 10.85
C ILE A 3 -12.53 -10.25 10.59
N ASN A 4 -12.66 -8.97 10.23
CA ASN A 4 -11.54 -8.07 9.98
C ASN A 4 -10.79 -7.70 11.27
N GLU A 5 -11.47 -7.57 12.40
CA GLU A 5 -10.83 -7.26 13.70
C GLU A 5 -10.01 -8.44 14.22
N ILE A 6 -10.54 -9.66 14.08
CA ILE A 6 -9.85 -10.89 14.50
C ILE A 6 -8.63 -11.13 13.63
N GLY A 7 -8.79 -10.93 12.31
CA GLY A 7 -7.69 -11.02 11.36
C GLY A 7 -6.56 -10.05 11.72
N SER A 8 -6.89 -8.77 11.91
CA SER A 8 -5.87 -7.74 12.19
C SER A 8 -5.06 -8.05 13.43
N LYS A 9 -5.68 -8.49 14.53
CA LYS A 9 -4.98 -8.79 15.79
C LYS A 9 -4.05 -10.00 15.74
N VAL A 10 -4.36 -11.01 14.92
CA VAL A 10 -3.59 -12.26 14.84
C VAL A 10 -2.55 -12.23 13.72
N PHE A 11 -2.76 -11.39 12.70
CA PHE A 11 -2.00 -11.39 11.45
C PHE A 11 -1.53 -9.97 11.05
N GLU A 12 -1.16 -9.13 12.02
CA GLU A 12 -0.56 -7.81 11.76
C GLU A 12 0.59 -7.92 10.74
N GLY A 13 0.55 -7.08 9.69
CA GLY A 13 1.54 -7.08 8.61
C GLY A 13 1.46 -8.26 7.62
N LYS A 14 0.54 -9.21 7.81
CA LYS A 14 0.25 -10.31 6.87
C LYS A 14 -1.10 -10.15 6.16
N ILE A 15 -1.90 -9.17 6.57
CA ILE A 15 -3.17 -8.83 5.92
C ILE A 15 -2.92 -7.69 4.94
N VAL A 16 -3.32 -7.93 3.69
CA VAL A 16 -3.22 -6.94 2.61
C VAL A 16 -4.62 -6.60 2.12
N ARG A 17 -4.95 -5.32 2.23
CA ARG A 17 -6.20 -4.72 1.75
C ARG A 17 -6.20 -4.63 0.22
N LYS A 18 -6.70 -5.67 -0.45
CA LYS A 18 -6.75 -5.77 -1.92
C LYS A 18 -7.59 -4.66 -2.58
N ASP A 19 -8.55 -4.10 -1.86
CA ASP A 19 -9.35 -2.94 -2.26
C ASP A 19 -8.50 -1.67 -2.47
N LEU A 20 -7.38 -1.55 -1.75
CA LEU A 20 -6.48 -0.39 -1.87
C LEU A 20 -5.50 -0.53 -3.05
N VAL A 21 -5.16 -1.76 -3.45
CA VAL A 21 -4.25 -2.04 -4.57
C VAL A 21 -4.79 -1.43 -5.87
N SER A 22 -6.09 -1.55 -6.13
CA SER A 22 -6.73 -0.99 -7.32
C SER A 22 -6.72 0.54 -7.33
N LYS A 23 -6.81 1.19 -6.17
CA LYS A 23 -6.75 2.66 -6.03
C LYS A 23 -5.38 3.26 -6.35
N ILE A 24 -4.30 2.48 -6.25
CA ILE A 24 -2.91 2.95 -6.46
C ILE A 24 -2.42 2.70 -7.88
N LYS A 25 -3.00 1.73 -8.60
CA LYS A 25 -2.54 1.25 -9.90
C LYS A 25 -2.63 2.27 -11.06
N GLY A 26 -3.11 3.48 -10.81
CA GLY A 26 -3.56 4.50 -11.78
C GLY A 26 -2.53 5.13 -12.72
N GLY A 27 -1.52 4.39 -13.21
CA GLY A 27 -0.65 4.84 -14.30
C GLY A 27 0.82 4.43 -14.19
N ALA A 28 1.23 3.83 -13.07
CA ALA A 28 2.59 3.34 -12.89
C ALA A 28 2.68 1.86 -13.33
N ASN A 29 3.69 1.51 -14.15
CA ASN A 29 3.94 0.13 -14.57
C ASN A 29 4.62 -0.70 -13.46
N VAL A 30 4.05 -0.63 -12.25
CA VAL A 30 4.58 -1.27 -11.04
C VAL A 30 3.88 -2.62 -10.86
N PRO A 31 4.62 -3.72 -10.65
CA PRO A 31 4.03 -5.02 -10.41
C PRO A 31 3.12 -5.03 -9.18
N VAL A 32 2.03 -5.79 -9.25
CA VAL A 32 1.01 -5.88 -8.19
C VAL A 32 1.61 -6.32 -6.85
N TYR A 33 2.52 -7.30 -6.85
CA TYR A 33 3.16 -7.80 -5.63
C TYR A 33 3.95 -6.72 -4.86
N VAL A 34 4.51 -5.72 -5.58
CA VAL A 34 5.22 -4.60 -4.95
C VAL A 34 4.22 -3.68 -4.25
N LEU A 35 3.07 -3.44 -4.88
CA LEU A 35 1.99 -2.64 -4.28
C LEU A 35 1.44 -3.34 -3.04
N GLU A 36 1.22 -4.65 -3.11
CA GLU A 36 0.77 -5.47 -1.98
C GLU A 36 1.77 -5.44 -0.82
N TYR A 37 3.08 -5.51 -1.11
CA TYR A 37 4.12 -5.39 -0.09
C TYR A 37 4.13 -4.02 0.59
N LEU A 38 4.05 -2.93 -0.20
CA LEU A 38 3.99 -1.57 0.34
C LEU A 38 2.72 -1.36 1.18
N LEU A 39 1.58 -1.87 0.74
CA LEU A 39 0.33 -1.79 1.49
C LEU A 39 0.38 -2.63 2.77
N GLY A 40 0.96 -3.84 2.75
CA GLY A 40 1.14 -4.65 3.95
C GLY A 40 2.06 -4.02 4.99
N MET A 41 3.02 -3.18 4.58
CA MET A 41 3.88 -2.44 5.52
C MET A 41 3.26 -1.16 6.07
N TYR A 42 2.52 -0.41 5.24
CA TYR A 42 2.04 0.93 5.60
C TYR A 42 0.54 1.00 5.92
N CYS A 43 -0.25 0.02 5.49
CA CYS A 43 -1.71 -0.05 5.66
C CYS A 43 -2.12 -1.36 6.36
N ASN A 44 -1.40 -1.73 7.44
CA ASN A 44 -1.66 -2.96 8.21
C ASN A 44 -2.68 -2.79 9.35
N GLN A 45 -3.13 -1.55 9.60
CA GLN A 45 -4.13 -1.22 10.61
C GLN A 45 -5.54 -1.21 10.02
N THR A 46 -6.55 -1.29 10.88
CA THR A 46 -7.96 -1.33 10.49
C THR A 46 -8.67 0.01 10.58
N ASP A 47 -8.12 1.00 11.27
CA ASP A 47 -8.69 2.34 11.37
C ASP A 47 -8.48 3.14 10.08
N GLU A 48 -9.51 3.88 9.66
CA GLU A 48 -9.51 4.61 8.40
C GLU A 48 -8.42 5.69 8.33
N ASP A 49 -8.15 6.35 9.46
CA ASP A 49 -7.12 7.40 9.55
C ASP A 49 -5.71 6.85 9.28
N SER A 50 -5.32 5.74 9.94
CA SER A 50 -4.02 5.10 9.69
C SER A 50 -3.91 4.55 8.27
N ILE A 51 -5.02 4.05 7.70
CA ILE A 51 -5.05 3.59 6.31
C ILE A 51 -4.82 4.76 5.36
N GLU A 52 -5.45 5.91 5.58
CA GLU A 52 -5.27 7.09 4.73
C GLU A 52 -3.83 7.63 4.82
N GLU A 53 -3.25 7.69 6.02
CA GLU A 53 -1.85 8.06 6.22
C GLU A 53 -0.90 7.07 5.53
N GLY A 54 -1.17 5.77 5.65
CA GLY A 54 -0.45 4.70 4.98
C GLY A 54 -0.50 4.85 3.45
N MET A 55 -1.68 5.11 2.91
CA MET A 55 -1.89 5.35 1.48
C MET A 55 -1.12 6.56 0.97
N LEU A 56 -1.07 7.65 1.74
CA LEU A 56 -0.27 8.84 1.42
C LEU A 56 1.23 8.51 1.37
N LYS A 57 1.73 7.74 2.34
CA LYS A 57 3.13 7.27 2.35
C LYS A 57 3.44 6.44 1.11
N VAL A 58 2.60 5.45 0.77
CA VAL A 58 2.79 4.59 -0.41
C VAL A 58 2.80 5.42 -1.69
N LYS A 59 1.86 6.36 -1.86
CA LYS A 59 1.84 7.27 -3.03
C LYS A 59 3.13 8.09 -3.13
N LYS A 60 3.62 8.64 -2.02
CA LYS A 60 4.86 9.41 -1.98
C LYS A 60 6.08 8.56 -2.34
N TYR A 61 6.15 7.32 -1.86
CA TYR A 61 7.20 6.37 -2.23
C TYR A 61 7.16 6.02 -3.71
N LEU A 62 5.98 5.73 -4.26
CA LEU A 62 5.82 5.43 -5.68
C LEU A 62 6.19 6.63 -6.56
N GLN A 63 5.80 7.85 -6.19
CA GLN A 63 6.24 9.07 -6.87
C GLN A 63 7.76 9.23 -6.84
N LYS A 64 8.39 8.96 -5.70
CA LYS A 64 9.86 9.01 -5.57
C LYS A 64 10.54 7.97 -6.46
N ILE A 65 10.06 6.72 -6.47
CA ILE A 65 10.56 5.65 -7.33
C ILE A 65 10.43 6.06 -8.80
N MET A 66 9.25 6.55 -9.20
CA MET A 66 8.98 6.95 -10.57
C MET A 66 9.84 8.15 -11.00
N PHE A 67 10.07 9.11 -10.12
CA PHE A 67 10.97 10.24 -10.36
C PHE A 67 12.43 9.80 -10.58
N VAL A 68 12.93 8.86 -9.77
CA VAL A 68 14.28 8.29 -9.94
C VAL A 68 14.39 7.54 -11.27
N LEU A 69 13.37 6.76 -11.65
CA LEU A 69 13.34 6.06 -12.93
C LEU A 69 13.32 7.01 -14.14
N MET A 70 12.64 8.16 -14.03
CA MET A 70 12.68 9.20 -15.08
C MET A 70 14.06 9.88 -15.18
N LYS A 71 14.77 10.04 -14.06
CA LYS A 71 16.13 10.62 -14.03
C LYS A 71 17.21 9.68 -14.58
N GLN A 72 17.03 8.36 -14.45
CA GLN A 72 17.97 7.34 -14.95
C GLN A 72 17.82 7.04 -16.44
N LYS A 73 16.74 7.51 -17.09
CA LYS A 73 16.49 7.34 -18.53
C LYS A 73 16.95 8.54 -19.39
N LYS A 74 17.71 9.48 -18.83
CA LYS A 74 18.25 10.65 -19.52
C LYS A 74 19.76 10.67 -19.39
#